data_AF-A0A9C9G1Y9-F1
#
_entry.id   AF-A0A9C9G1Y9-F1
#
_cell.length_a   1.000
_cell.length_b   1.000
_cell.length_c   1.000
_cell.angle_alpha   90.00
_cell.angle_beta   90.00
_cell.angle_gamma   90.00
#
_symmetry.space_group_name_H-M   'P 1'
#
loop_
_entity.id
_entity.type
_entity.pdbx_description
1 polymer ?
#
loop_
_entity_poly.entity_id
_entity_poly.type
_entity_poly.pdbx_seq_one_letter_code
_entity_poly.pdbx_strand_id
1 'polypeptide(L)'
;MFRARFLGAMNATGLTIPHNLPGEWVVDCKHVGRGQPALEYLSRYLYRGVISENNIVANQNAKVTFQYIEGRTGKTRTRTLKG
;
A
#
# COMPACT_ATOMS: atom_id res chain seq x y z
N MET A 1 -9.94 22.60 11.35
CA MET A 1 -10.51 21.26 11.09
C MET A 1 -9.56 20.12 11.48
N PHE A 2 -8.33 20.08 10.97
CA PHE A 2 -7.38 18.98 11.20
C PHE A 2 -7.04 18.72 12.66
N ARG A 3 -6.67 19.75 13.43
CA ARG A 3 -6.40 19.64 14.87
C ARG A 3 -7.57 19.01 15.62
N ALA A 4 -8.78 19.53 15.45
CA ALA A 4 -9.98 19.00 16.12
C ALA A 4 -10.25 17.53 15.77
N ARG A 5 -10.10 17.13 14.48
CA ARG A 5 -10.24 15.73 14.06
C ARG A 5 -9.17 14.82 14.65
N PHE A 6 -7.93 15.29 14.71
CA PHE A 6 -6.80 14.54 15.28
C PHE A 6 -6.97 14.33 16.79
N LEU A 7 -7.28 15.40 17.54
CA LEU A 7 -7.54 15.30 18.99
C LEU A 7 -8.77 14.43 19.27
N GLY A 8 -9.83 14.54 18.46
CA GLY A 8 -11.00 13.68 18.56
C GLY A 8 -10.67 12.20 18.35
N ALA A 9 -9.84 11.87 17.35
CA ALA A 9 -9.39 10.51 17.11
C ALA A 9 -8.53 9.97 18.26
N MET A 10 -7.60 10.76 18.79
CA MET A 10 -6.78 10.36 19.95
C MET A 10 -7.63 10.06 21.19
N ASN A 11 -8.62 10.91 21.48
CA ASN A 11 -9.56 10.67 22.58
C ASN A 11 -10.37 9.38 22.35
N ALA A 12 -10.83 9.14 21.12
CA ALA A 12 -11.57 7.92 20.78
C ALA A 12 -10.73 6.64 20.93
N THR A 13 -9.40 6.73 20.75
CA THR A 13 -8.48 5.60 20.97
C THR A 13 -7.94 5.52 22.41
N GLY A 14 -8.41 6.39 23.31
CA GLY A 14 -7.96 6.42 24.72
C GLY A 14 -6.51 6.90 24.91
N LEU A 15 -5.94 7.61 23.92
CA LEU A 15 -4.59 8.15 24.02
C LEU A 15 -4.61 9.47 24.78
N THR A 16 -3.72 9.60 25.76
CA THR A 16 -3.58 10.82 26.56
C THR A 16 -3.03 11.95 25.71
N ILE A 17 -3.73 13.08 25.69
CA ILE A 17 -3.32 14.27 24.97
C ILE A 17 -2.36 15.09 25.85
N PRO A 18 -1.15 15.41 25.37
CA PRO A 18 -0.21 16.24 26.14
C PRO A 18 -0.75 17.66 26.35
N HIS A 19 -0.44 18.24 27.51
CA HIS A 19 -1.00 19.54 27.93
C HIS A 19 -0.48 20.73 27.12
N ASN A 20 0.74 20.63 26.57
CA ASN A 20 1.43 21.69 25.83
C ASN A 20 1.41 21.42 24.33
N LEU A 21 0.22 21.53 23.72
CA LEU A 21 0.11 21.50 22.27
C LEU A 21 0.27 22.92 21.69
N PRO A 22 0.95 23.07 20.55
CA PRO A 22 1.05 24.36 19.88
C PRO A 22 -0.34 24.84 19.45
N GLY A 23 -0.56 26.15 19.55
CA GLY A 23 -1.81 26.80 19.13
C GLY A 23 -1.98 26.83 17.62
N GLU A 24 -0.87 27.01 16.88
CA GLU A 24 -0.82 26.98 15.43
C GLU A 24 -0.34 25.62 14.92
N TRP A 25 -1.07 25.05 13.97
CA TRP A 25 -0.75 23.76 13.36
C TRP A 25 -0.55 23.99 11.85
N VAL A 26 0.69 23.88 11.40
CA VAL A 26 1.01 23.89 9.97
C VAL A 26 0.70 22.51 9.41
N VAL A 27 -0.28 22.45 8.51
CA VAL A 27 -0.73 21.21 7.86
C VAL A 27 -0.62 21.39 6.35
N ASP A 28 0.35 20.74 5.72
CA ASP A 28 0.39 20.62 4.25
C ASP A 28 -0.41 19.38 3.83
N CYS A 29 -1.69 19.59 3.53
CA CYS A 29 -2.57 18.56 2.99
C CYS A 29 -3.03 19.00 1.60
N LYS A 30 -2.53 18.30 0.57
CA LYS A 30 -2.97 18.50 -0.81
C LYS A 30 -3.87 17.35 -1.22
N HIS A 31 -5.00 17.69 -1.84
CA HIS A 31 -5.87 16.70 -2.46
C HIS A 31 -5.19 16.17 -3.74
N VAL A 32 -4.62 14.96 -3.68
CA VAL A 32 -3.87 14.34 -4.78
C VAL A 32 -4.75 13.64 -5.84
N GLY A 33 -6.05 13.92 -5.84
CA GLY A 33 -7.00 13.29 -6.75
C GLY A 33 -7.32 11.85 -6.36
N ARG A 34 -7.69 11.02 -7.33
CA ARG A 34 -8.13 9.62 -7.12
C ARG A 34 -6.99 8.62 -6.95
N GLY A 35 -5.73 9.07 -6.93
CA GLY A 35 -4.57 8.19 -6.76
C GLY A 35 -4.21 7.31 -7.98
N GLN A 36 -4.82 7.53 -9.14
CA GLN A 36 -4.51 6.77 -10.36
C GLN A 36 -3.02 6.82 -10.74
N PRO A 37 -2.30 7.96 -10.66
CA PRO A 37 -0.85 7.98 -10.87
C PRO A 37 -0.07 7.13 -9.85
N ALA A 38 -0.54 7.05 -8.61
CA ALA A 38 0.09 6.21 -7.59
C ALA A 38 -0.11 4.71 -7.89
N LEU A 39 -1.29 4.32 -8.40
CA LEU A 39 -1.54 2.96 -8.88
C LEU A 39 -0.67 2.59 -10.07
N GLU A 40 -0.51 3.50 -11.04
CA GLU A 40 0.37 3.28 -12.19
C GLU A 40 1.84 3.20 -11.80
N TYR A 41 2.27 4.01 -10.84
CA TYR A 41 3.61 3.92 -10.27
C TYR A 41 3.83 2.58 -9.56
N LEU A 42 2.88 2.17 -8.71
CA LEU A 42 2.91 0.91 -7.98
C LEU A 42 2.91 -0.30 -8.92
N SER A 43 2.13 -0.29 -9.99
CA SER A 43 2.08 -1.41 -10.95
C SER A 43 3.44 -1.63 -11.62
N ARG A 44 4.11 -0.55 -12.04
CA ARG A 44 5.48 -0.60 -12.60
C ARG A 44 6.49 -1.13 -11.57
N TYR A 45 6.35 -0.76 -10.30
CA TYR A 45 7.23 -1.23 -9.22
C TYR A 45 7.01 -2.71 -8.88
N LEU A 46 5.76 -3.17 -8.85
CA LEU A 46 5.42 -4.58 -8.65
C LEU A 46 5.98 -5.44 -9.78
N TYR A 47 5.85 -4.96 -11.02
CA TYR A 47 6.40 -5.63 -12.21
C TYR A 47 7.92 -5.72 -12.20
N ARG A 48 8.61 -4.67 -11.74
CA ARG A 48 10.07 -4.65 -11.70
C ARG A 48 10.68 -5.37 -10.51
N GLY A 49 10.00 -5.38 -9.36
CA GLY A 49 10.59 -5.83 -8.09
C GLY A 49 10.01 -7.12 -7.50
N VAL A 50 8.75 -7.45 -7.78
CA VAL A 50 8.03 -8.52 -7.04
C VAL A 50 7.71 -9.72 -7.92
N ILE A 51 7.29 -9.49 -9.17
CA ILE A 51 6.98 -10.56 -10.14
C ILE A 51 7.56 -10.15 -11.50
N SER A 52 8.66 -10.78 -11.93
CA SER A 52 9.22 -10.52 -13.26
C SER A 52 8.34 -11.10 -14.37
N GLU A 53 8.40 -10.50 -15.57
CA GLU A 53 7.70 -11.00 -16.77
C GLU A 53 8.02 -12.46 -17.07
N ASN A 54 9.31 -12.84 -16.98
CA ASN A 54 9.79 -14.20 -17.18
C ASN A 54 9.20 -15.20 -16.18
N ASN A 55 8.63 -14.70 -15.09
CA ASN A 55 7.97 -15.52 -14.09
C ASN A 55 6.45 -15.63 -14.30
N ILE A 56 5.85 -14.90 -15.23
CA ILE A 56 4.43 -15.07 -15.59
C ILE A 56 4.32 -16.26 -16.55
N VAL A 57 3.67 -17.33 -16.12
CA VAL A 57 3.56 -18.59 -16.89
C VAL A 57 2.19 -18.77 -17.55
N ALA A 58 1.15 -18.05 -17.09
CA ALA A 58 -0.15 -18.00 -17.76
C ALA A 58 -0.98 -16.76 -17.36
N ASN A 59 -1.80 -16.26 -18.28
CA ASN A 59 -2.84 -15.25 -18.02
C ASN A 59 -4.13 -15.65 -18.74
N GLN A 60 -5.12 -16.19 -18.02
CA GLN A 60 -6.36 -16.71 -18.59
C GLN A 60 -7.52 -16.48 -17.64
N ASN A 61 -8.72 -16.19 -18.16
CA ASN A 61 -9.96 -16.06 -17.36
C ASN A 61 -9.83 -15.08 -16.17
N ALA A 62 -9.20 -13.92 -16.41
CA ALA A 62 -8.89 -12.93 -15.36
C ALA A 62 -8.06 -13.49 -14.18
N LYS A 63 -7.24 -14.51 -14.44
CA LYS A 63 -6.31 -15.09 -13.48
C LYS A 63 -4.90 -15.12 -14.06
N VAL A 64 -3.95 -14.67 -13.25
CA VAL A 64 -2.53 -14.67 -13.56
C VAL A 64 -1.85 -15.78 -12.75
N THR A 65 -1.09 -16.62 -13.43
CA THR A 65 -0.24 -17.65 -12.81
C THR A 65 1.21 -17.24 -12.98
N PHE A 66 1.95 -17.20 -11.87
CA PHE A 66 3.36 -16.86 -11.85
C PHE A 66 4.18 -17.83 -11.00
N GLN A 67 5.45 -18.00 -11.33
CA GLN A 67 6.43 -18.77 -10.57
C GLN A 67 7.22 -17.88 -9.61
N TYR A 68 7.60 -18.41 -8.45
CA TYR A 68 8.40 -17.72 -7.45
C TYR A 68 9.26 -18.72 -6.67
N ILE A 69 10.34 -18.23 -6.05
CA ILE A 69 11.17 -19.03 -5.14
C ILE A 69 10.58 -18.92 -3.73
N GLU A 70 10.19 -20.05 -3.14
CA GLU A 70 9.70 -20.08 -1.77
C GLU A 70 10.84 -19.84 -0.77
N GLY A 71 10.83 -18.73 -0.04
CA GLY A 71 11.95 -18.30 0.81
C GLY A 71 12.38 -19.28 1.90
N ARG A 72 11.50 -20.19 2.36
CA ARG A 72 11.86 -21.21 3.36
C ARG A 72 12.56 -22.43 2.77
N THR A 73 12.23 -22.82 1.54
CA THR A 73 12.69 -24.08 0.95
C THR A 73 13.62 -23.89 -0.24
N GLY A 74 13.70 -22.68 -0.80
CA GLY A 74 14.42 -22.38 -2.03
C GLY A 74 13.82 -23.02 -3.28
N LYS A 75 12.66 -23.70 -3.17
CA LYS A 75 12.03 -24.38 -4.29
C LYS A 75 11.22 -23.41 -5.13
N THR A 76 11.29 -23.56 -6.45
CA THR A 76 10.38 -22.90 -7.38
C THR A 76 8.97 -23.45 -7.19
N ARG A 77 8.00 -22.56 -7.00
CA ARG A 77 6.57 -22.89 -6.93
C ARG A 77 5.79 -21.95 -7.83
N THR A 78 4.57 -22.35 -8.17
CA THR A 78 3.63 -21.51 -8.92
C THR A 78 2.45 -21.11 -8.06
N ARG A 79 1.90 -19.92 -8.33
CA ARG A 79 0.67 -19.43 -7.69
C ARG A 79 -0.21 -18.75 -8.73
N THR A 80 -1.51 -19.02 -8.63
CA THR A 80 -2.54 -18.38 -9.47
C THR A 80 -3.36 -17.43 -8.61
N LEU A 81 -3.49 -16.18 -9.05
CA LEU A 81 -4.30 -15.15 -8.41
C LEU A 81 -5.22 -14.48 -9.43
N LYS A 82 -6.29 -13.84 -8.94
CA LYS A 82 -7.13 -12.99 -9.78
C LYS A 82 -6.32 -11.75 -10.20
N GLY A 83 -6.32 -11.47 -11.51
CA GLY A 83 -5.66 -10.32 -12.12
C GLY A 83 -6.46 -9.03 -11.96
#